data_AF-A0A520EZH5-F1
#
_entry.id   AF-A0A520EZH5-F1
#
_cell.length_a   1.000
_cell.length_b   1.000
_cell.length_c   1.000
_cell.angle_alpha   90.00
_cell.angle_beta   90.00
_cell.angle_gamma   90.00
#
_symmetry.space_group_name_H-M   'P 1'
#
loop_
_entity.id
_entity.type
_entity.pdbx_description
1 polymer ?
#
loop_
_entity_poly.entity_id
_entity_poly.type
_entity_poly.pdbx_seq_one_letter_code
_entity_poly.pdbx_strand_id
1 'polypeptide(L)'
;DELIGEGDMPRTVPVAFSSYAGMDVGRDNGLVVDRDYEDKAPYRFTGTVHEVVFDLQPAHHEAELALHEHAAMQGVGHGAAG
;
A
#
# COMPACT_ATOMS: atom_id res chain seq x y z
N ASP A 1 -27.01 3.22 -3.03
CA ASP A 1 -25.63 2.70 -3.04
C ASP A 1 -25.17 2.61 -4.47
N GLU A 2 -24.40 3.61 -4.89
CA GLU A 2 -23.79 3.67 -6.22
C GLU A 2 -22.30 3.41 -6.05
N LEU A 3 -21.74 2.48 -6.85
CA LEU A 3 -20.32 2.20 -6.85
C LEU A 3 -19.60 3.36 -7.54
N ILE A 4 -18.83 4.14 -6.78
CA ILE A 4 -18.10 5.31 -7.28
C ILE A 4 -16.63 5.03 -7.63
N GLY A 5 -16.14 3.83 -7.36
CA GLY A 5 -14.77 3.43 -7.67
C GLY A 5 -14.47 2.00 -7.24
N GLU A 6 -13.69 1.31 -8.06
CA GLU A 6 -13.15 -0.03 -7.84
C GLU A 6 -11.76 -0.10 -8.48
N GLY A 7 -10.86 -0.91 -7.92
CA GLY A 7 -9.55 -1.17 -8.48
C GLY A 7 -9.03 -2.54 -8.08
N ASP A 8 -8.46 -3.25 -9.05
CA ASP A 8 -7.72 -4.49 -8.82
C ASP A 8 -6.22 -4.20 -8.69
N MET A 9 -5.58 -4.76 -7.67
CA MET A 9 -4.16 -4.61 -7.38
C MET A 9 -3.48 -5.99 -7.37
N PRO A 10 -3.15 -6.55 -8.54
CA PRO A 10 -2.65 -7.92 -8.65
C PRO A 10 -1.22 -8.10 -8.12
N ARG A 11 -0.49 -7.01 -7.89
CA ARG A 11 0.92 -7.02 -7.48
C ARG A 11 1.18 -5.84 -6.54
N THR A 12 1.90 -6.10 -5.45
CA THR A 12 2.49 -5.07 -4.59
C THR A 12 4.01 -5.15 -4.68
N VAL A 13 4.69 -4.01 -4.48
CA VAL A 13 6.16 -3.97 -4.42
C VAL A 13 6.54 -3.74 -2.96
N PRO A 14 6.96 -4.78 -2.23
CA PRO A 14 7.31 -4.62 -0.82
C PRO A 14 8.49 -3.67 -0.68
N VAL A 15 8.43 -2.81 0.33
CA VAL A 15 9.51 -1.92 0.80
C VAL A 15 9.90 -0.80 -0.18
N ALA A 16 10.20 -1.06 -1.46
CA ALA A 16 10.76 -0.06 -2.37
C ALA A 16 9.86 1.17 -2.59
N PHE A 17 8.54 0.96 -2.70
CA PHE A 17 7.55 2.03 -2.83
C PHE A 17 6.61 2.13 -1.64
N SER A 18 6.69 1.18 -0.70
CA SER A 18 5.77 1.06 0.44
C SER A 18 6.43 1.31 1.79
N SER A 19 7.73 1.64 1.84
CA SER A 19 8.43 1.88 3.12
C SER A 19 7.91 3.10 3.86
N TYR A 20 7.35 4.07 3.13
CA TYR A 20 6.78 5.28 3.72
C TYR A 20 5.28 5.13 3.99
N ALA A 21 4.51 4.69 3.00
CA ALA A 21 3.08 4.44 3.13
C ALA A 21 2.66 3.27 2.23
N GLY A 22 1.72 2.44 2.73
CA GLY A 22 1.12 1.33 2.00
C GLY A 22 -0.21 1.75 1.38
N MET A 23 -1.26 0.95 1.61
CA MET A 23 -2.62 1.31 1.24
C MET A 23 -3.35 1.94 2.42
N ASP A 24 -3.83 3.17 2.25
CA ASP A 24 -4.61 3.89 3.26
C ASP A 24 -6.10 3.94 2.88
N VAL A 25 -6.97 3.62 3.84
CA VAL A 25 -8.42 3.73 3.68
C VAL A 25 -8.94 4.87 4.55
N GLY A 26 -9.58 5.86 3.91
CA GLY A 26 -10.13 7.03 4.57
C GLY A 26 -9.21 8.25 4.49
N ARG A 27 -8.04 8.23 5.16
CA ARG A 27 -7.11 9.37 5.22
C ARG A 27 -5.65 8.92 5.16
N ASP A 28 -4.86 9.59 4.33
CA ASP A 28 -3.40 9.47 4.25
C ASP A 28 -2.71 10.38 5.30
N ASN A 29 -1.43 10.10 5.57
CA ASN A 29 -0.56 10.80 6.52
C ASN A 29 -0.31 12.27 6.19
N GLY A 30 -0.82 12.77 5.05
CA GLY A 30 -0.91 14.20 4.77
C GLY A 30 0.28 14.76 4.01
N LEU A 31 1.03 13.92 3.28
CA LEU A 31 1.96 14.43 2.30
C LEU A 31 1.20 15.11 1.16
N VAL A 32 1.73 16.26 0.76
CA VAL A 32 1.08 17.14 -0.17
C VAL A 32 1.66 16.88 -1.57
N VAL A 33 0.81 16.58 -2.55
CA VAL A 33 1.23 16.34 -3.94
C VAL A 33 1.73 17.64 -4.61
N ASP A 34 1.18 18.79 -4.23
CA ASP A 34 1.58 20.11 -4.71
C ASP A 34 1.41 21.17 -3.61
N ARG A 35 2.41 22.04 -3.49
CA ARG A 35 2.51 23.05 -2.45
C ARG A 35 1.35 24.06 -2.48
N ASP A 36 0.69 24.21 -3.63
CA ASP A 36 -0.48 25.10 -3.78
C ASP A 36 -1.68 24.68 -2.92
N TYR A 37 -1.69 23.46 -2.36
CA TYR A 37 -2.74 22.98 -1.46
C TYR A 37 -2.22 22.53 -0.10
N GLU A 38 -0.98 22.88 0.27
CA GLU A 38 -0.35 22.50 1.54
C GLU A 38 -1.14 23.00 2.76
N ASP A 39 -1.77 24.16 2.66
CA ASP A 39 -2.61 24.77 3.70
C ASP A 39 -3.89 23.98 4.03
N LYS A 40 -4.29 23.06 3.14
CA LYS A 40 -5.44 22.17 3.33
C LYS A 40 -5.07 20.82 3.95
N ALA A 41 -3.78 20.55 4.13
CA ALA A 41 -3.32 19.39 4.86
C ALA A 41 -3.85 19.46 6.32
N PRO A 42 -4.25 18.32 6.91
CA PRO A 42 -3.98 16.98 6.45
C PRO A 42 -5.19 16.30 5.76
N TYR A 43 -5.97 17.06 4.96
CA TYR A 43 -7.08 16.56 4.13
C TYR A 43 -8.01 15.61 4.87
N ARG A 44 -8.75 16.16 5.85
CA ARG A 44 -9.65 15.36 6.68
C ARG A 44 -10.68 14.61 5.83
N PHE A 45 -10.71 13.29 6.00
CA PHE A 45 -11.85 12.48 5.54
C PHE A 45 -13.10 12.87 6.31
N THR A 46 -14.15 13.28 5.59
CA THR A 46 -15.43 13.71 6.17
C THR A 46 -16.55 12.67 6.01
N GLY A 47 -16.26 11.52 5.40
CA GLY A 47 -17.19 10.42 5.25
C GLY A 47 -17.14 9.42 6.42
N THR A 48 -17.90 8.34 6.28
CA THR A 48 -17.87 7.19 7.18
C THR A 48 -17.49 5.95 6.38
N VAL A 49 -16.47 5.22 6.83
CA VAL A 49 -16.15 3.90 6.27
C VAL A 49 -17.13 2.90 6.87
N HIS A 50 -17.93 2.23 6.04
CA HIS A 50 -18.95 1.29 6.49
C HIS A 50 -18.40 -0.14 6.66
N GLU A 51 -17.60 -0.60 5.70
CA GLU A 51 -17.04 -1.95 5.69
C GLU A 51 -15.69 -1.96 4.98
N VAL A 52 -14.76 -2.78 5.48
CA VAL A 52 -13.48 -3.08 4.84
C VAL A 52 -13.30 -4.59 4.89
N VAL A 53 -13.20 -5.23 3.73
CA VAL A 53 -13.04 -6.68 3.60
C VAL A 53 -11.65 -6.97 3.05
N PHE A 54 -10.90 -7.80 3.77
CA PHE A 54 -9.64 -8.36 3.29
C PHE A 54 -9.85 -9.85 3.00
N ASP A 55 -9.95 -10.21 1.72
CA ASP A 55 -10.00 -11.60 1.28
C ASP A 55 -8.57 -12.09 1.01
N LEU A 56 -7.95 -12.66 2.03
CA LEU A 56 -6.59 -13.16 1.98
C LEU A 56 -6.59 -14.68 1.83
N GLN A 57 -5.80 -15.19 0.88
CA GLN A 57 -5.54 -16.62 0.78
C GLN A 57 -4.84 -17.11 2.05
N PRO A 58 -5.15 -18.33 2.56
CA PRO A 58 -4.45 -18.88 3.71
C PRO A 58 -2.97 -19.04 3.38
N ALA A 59 -2.11 -18.34 4.12
CA ALA A 59 -0.67 -18.50 4.02
C ALA A 59 -0.17 -19.22 5.29
N HIS A 60 0.52 -20.34 5.11
CA HIS A 60 1.35 -20.88 6.20
C HIS A 60 2.46 -19.87 6.46
N HIS A 61 2.71 -19.54 7.73
CA HIS A 61 3.73 -18.55 8.11
C HIS A 61 5.10 -18.82 7.47
N GLU A 62 5.49 -20.10 7.33
CA GLU A 62 6.72 -20.49 6.64
C GLU A 62 6.72 -20.13 5.15
N ALA A 63 5.58 -20.16 4.48
CA ALA A 63 5.44 -19.74 3.09
C ALA A 63 5.55 -18.22 2.95
N GLU A 64 5.03 -17.44 3.90
CA GLU A 64 5.22 -15.97 3.92
C GLU A 64 6.69 -15.61 4.17
N LEU A 65 7.36 -16.31 5.09
CA LEU A 65 8.78 -16.12 5.36
C LEU A 65 9.62 -16.45 4.12
N ALA A 66 9.37 -17.58 3.47
CA ALA A 66 10.07 -17.97 2.25
C ALA A 66 9.85 -16.97 1.10
N LEU A 67 8.62 -16.44 0.93
CA LEU A 67 8.33 -15.39 -0.05
C LEU A 67 9.06 -14.08 0.28
N HIS A 68 9.12 -13.68 1.56
CA HIS A 68 9.87 -12.51 2.01
C HIS A 68 11.37 -12.66 1.79
N GLU A 69 11.95 -13.81 2.14
CA GLU A 69 13.36 -14.12 1.90
C GLU A 69 13.69 -14.11 0.41
N HIS A 70 12.86 -14.75 -0.42
CA HIS A 70 13.04 -14.72 -1.88
C HIS A 70 12.96 -13.30 -2.44
N ALA A 71 11.98 -12.48 -2.02
CA ALA A 71 11.84 -11.11 -2.48
C ALA A 71 13.05 -10.24 -2.06
N ALA A 72 13.52 -10.38 -0.82
CA ALA A 72 14.70 -9.67 -0.32
C ALA A 72 15.98 -10.08 -1.07
N MET A 73 16.19 -11.39 -1.30
CA MET A 73 17.36 -11.89 -2.01
C MET A 73 17.38 -11.49 -3.49
N GLN A 74 16.23 -11.48 -4.17
CA GLN A 74 16.13 -11.03 -5.56
C GLN A 74 16.34 -9.50 -5.69
N GLY A 75 15.86 -8.71 -4.71
CA GLY A 75 16.11 -7.26 -4.67
C GLY A 75 17.59 -6.90 -4.51
N VAL A 76 18.33 -7.65 -3.67
CA VAL A 76 19.79 -7.49 -3.54
C VAL A 76 20.52 -7.94 -4.81
N GLY A 77 20.10 -9.04 -5.42
CA GLY A 77 20.68 -9.56 -6.66
C GLY A 77 20.54 -8.59 -7.84
N HIS A 78 19.39 -7.94 -7.99
CA HIS A 78 19.16 -6.94 -9.04
C HIS A 78 19.87 -5.61 -8.74
N GLY A 79 19.86 -5.14 -7.48
CA GLY A 79 20.57 -3.92 -7.08
C GLY A 79 22.10 -4.01 -7.17
N ALA A 80 22.67 -5.21 -7.12
CA ALA A 80 24.10 -5.44 -7.36
C ALA A 80 24.47 -5.62 -8.85
N ALA A 81 23.48 -5.82 -9.73
CA ALA A 81 23.68 -6.08 -11.16
C ALA A 81 23.51 -4.83 -12.05
N GLY A 82 23.04 -3.70 -11.50
CA GLY A 82 22.92 -2.42 -12.20
C GLY A 82 21.48 -2.04 -12.57
#